data_AF-A0A2N8EZ31-F1
#
_entry.id   AF-A0A2N8EZ31-F1
#
_cell.length_a   1.000
_cell.length_b   1.000
_cell.length_c   1.000
_cell.angle_alpha   90.00
_cell.angle_beta   90.00
_cell.angle_gamma   90.00
#
_symmetry.space_group_name_H-M   'P 1'
#
loop_
_entity.id
_entity.type
_entity.pdbx_description
1 polymer ?
#
loop_
_entity_poly.entity_id
_entity_poly.type
_entity_poly.pdbx_seq_one_letter_code
_entity_poly.pdbx_strand_id
1 'polypeptide(L)'
;MRTSHQKPQSKGWAILLCAWLLALVSTIAVLFVGEVMGQEPCVLCWFQRAFMFPMVIVLGVACCISDTSVWRYALPLAVMGWLIALYHNLLYFGLIPESIKPCGSGPSCSGADMTILGGAPLPLLSLGVFSLLILLFVLIRRRFTL
;
A
#
# COMPACT_ATOMS: atom_id res chain seq x y z
N MET A 1 39.19 12.87 -16.85
CA MET A 1 37.87 13.50 -16.72
C MET A 1 36.82 12.60 -17.36
N ARG A 2 36.09 11.82 -16.56
CA ARG A 2 35.00 10.96 -17.04
C ARG A 2 33.72 11.78 -16.92
N THR A 3 33.27 12.38 -18.00
CA THR A 3 32.00 13.09 -18.06
C THR A 3 30.87 12.05 -18.02
N SER A 4 30.44 11.66 -16.82
CA SER A 4 29.23 10.87 -16.64
C SER A 4 28.01 11.77 -16.82
N HIS A 5 27.63 11.99 -18.08
CA HIS A 5 26.30 12.48 -18.43
C HIS A 5 25.25 11.40 -18.05
N GLN A 6 24.88 11.32 -16.77
CA GLN A 6 23.76 10.48 -16.31
C GLN A 6 22.43 11.22 -16.44
N LYS A 7 21.77 11.15 -17.61
CA LYS A 7 20.36 11.58 -17.78
C LYS A 7 19.62 10.69 -18.78
N PRO A 8 19.33 9.44 -18.40
CA PRO A 8 17.94 8.94 -18.50
C PRO A 8 17.44 8.20 -17.23
N GLN A 9 18.31 7.95 -16.26
CA GLN A 9 18.03 7.14 -15.06
C GLN A 9 17.19 7.86 -13.98
N SER A 10 17.22 9.19 -13.94
CA SER A 10 16.61 9.98 -12.85
C SER A 10 15.09 9.84 -12.73
N LYS A 11 14.38 9.70 -13.85
CA LYS A 11 12.91 9.65 -13.85
C LYS A 11 12.35 8.32 -13.34
N GLY A 12 12.98 7.19 -13.68
CA GLY A 12 12.57 5.88 -13.18
C GLY A 12 12.82 5.74 -11.69
N TRP A 13 14.01 6.19 -11.27
CA TRP A 13 14.38 6.26 -9.87
C TRP A 13 13.44 7.16 -9.05
N ALA A 14 13.05 8.32 -9.58
CA ALA A 14 12.09 9.20 -8.90
C ALA A 14 10.72 8.53 -8.69
N ILE A 15 10.20 7.78 -9.69
CA ILE A 15 8.93 7.06 -9.54
C ILE A 15 9.05 5.94 -8.49
N LEU A 16 10.17 5.21 -8.48
CA LEU A 16 10.46 4.21 -7.46
C LEU A 16 10.54 4.82 -6.06
N LEU A 17 11.23 5.97 -5.92
CA LEU A 17 11.32 6.70 -4.67
C LEU A 17 9.94 7.14 -4.19
N CYS A 18 9.10 7.68 -5.07
CA CYS A 18 7.72 8.03 -4.72
C CYS A 18 6.92 6.81 -4.24
N ALA A 19 7.03 5.66 -4.91
CA ALA A 19 6.36 4.43 -4.50
C ALA A 19 6.86 3.95 -3.13
N TRP A 20 8.17 3.99 -2.90
CA TRP A 20 8.78 3.62 -1.62
C TRP A 20 8.34 4.55 -0.48
N LEU A 21 8.41 5.87 -0.68
CA LEU A 21 7.97 6.86 0.31
C LEU A 21 6.50 6.68 0.66
N LEU A 22 5.65 6.41 -0.33
CA LEU A 22 4.24 6.16 -0.11
C LEU A 22 4.00 4.90 0.76
N ALA A 23 4.70 3.80 0.47
CA ALA A 23 4.62 2.58 1.26
C ALA A 23 5.17 2.78 2.69
N LEU A 24 6.27 3.52 2.82
CA LEU A 24 6.92 3.83 4.10
C LEU A 24 6.00 4.67 5.00
N VAL A 25 5.49 5.79 4.48
CA VAL A 25 4.58 6.69 5.22
C VAL A 25 3.32 5.94 5.63
N SER A 26 2.74 5.12 4.73
CA SER A 26 1.55 4.32 5.04
C SER A 26 1.80 3.30 6.14
N THR A 27 2.97 2.65 6.12
CA THR A 27 3.38 1.69 7.15
C THR A 27 3.56 2.38 8.50
N ILE A 28 4.26 3.51 8.54
CA ILE A 28 4.45 4.30 9.76
C ILE A 28 3.10 4.77 10.31
N ALA A 29 2.21 5.29 9.46
CA ALA A 29 0.89 5.75 9.87
C ALA A 29 0.07 4.62 10.53
N VAL A 30 0.06 3.43 9.92
CA VAL A 30 -0.69 2.28 10.44
C VAL A 30 -0.07 1.70 11.73
N LEU A 31 1.26 1.72 11.85
CA LEU A 31 1.94 1.35 13.10
C LEU A 31 1.66 2.36 14.21
N PHE A 32 1.63 3.66 13.89
CA PHE A 32 1.27 4.70 14.86
C PHE A 32 -0.15 4.51 15.39
N VAL A 33 -1.11 4.22 14.50
CA VAL A 33 -2.50 3.94 14.89
C VAL A 33 -2.60 2.70 15.79
N GLY A 34 -1.82 1.64 15.50
CA GLY A 34 -1.82 0.43 16.31
C GLY A 34 -1.16 0.60 17.68
N GLU A 35 0.09 1.07 17.68
CA GLU A 35 0.96 1.05 18.87
C GLU A 35 0.79 2.29 19.74
N VAL A 36 0.50 3.45 19.15
CA VAL A 36 0.43 4.73 19.89
C VAL A 36 -1.02 5.10 20.22
N MET A 37 -1.94 4.95 19.26
CA MET A 37 -3.36 5.20 19.51
C MET A 37 -4.08 3.99 20.16
N GLY A 38 -3.41 2.83 20.24
CA GLY A 38 -3.96 1.62 20.86
C GLY A 38 -5.11 0.98 20.09
N GLN A 39 -5.26 1.29 18.79
CA GLN A 39 -6.34 0.74 17.97
C GLN A 39 -5.92 -0.62 17.37
N GLU A 40 -6.48 -1.70 17.89
CA GLU A 40 -6.23 -3.04 17.38
C GLU A 40 -6.72 -3.17 15.92
N PRO A 41 -5.91 -3.73 14.99
CA PRO A 41 -6.36 -3.95 13.63
C PRO A 41 -7.41 -5.06 13.56
N CYS A 42 -8.46 -4.85 12.77
CA CYS A 42 -9.35 -5.94 12.39
C CYS A 42 -8.65 -6.94 11.46
N VAL A 43 -9.27 -8.11 11.27
CA VAL A 43 -8.73 -9.19 10.42
C VAL A 43 -8.40 -8.74 8.99
N LEU A 44 -9.23 -7.88 8.37
CA LEU A 44 -8.98 -7.38 7.02
C LEU A 44 -7.84 -6.35 6.97
N CYS A 45 -7.75 -5.47 7.97
CA CYS A 45 -6.60 -4.56 8.12
C CYS A 45 -5.30 -5.35 8.29
N TRP A 46 -5.34 -6.45 9.04
CA TRP A 46 -4.18 -7.32 9.23
C TRP A 46 -3.69 -7.92 7.91
N PHE A 47 -4.62 -8.43 7.08
CA PHE A 47 -4.25 -8.90 5.74
C PHE A 47 -3.67 -7.78 4.87
N GLN A 48 -4.23 -6.56 4.90
CA GLN A 48 -3.67 -5.44 4.15
C GLN A 48 -2.23 -5.08 4.61
N ARG A 49 -1.95 -5.13 5.92
CA ARG A 49 -0.59 -4.95 6.47
C ARG A 49 0.38 -6.00 5.93
N ALA A 50 -0.05 -7.25 5.81
CA ALA A 50 0.78 -8.33 5.28
C ALA A 50 1.25 -8.08 3.83
N PHE A 51 0.46 -7.35 3.03
CA PHE A 51 0.86 -6.94 1.67
C PHE A 51 1.65 -5.63 1.64
N MET A 52 1.37 -4.70 2.56
CA MET A 52 2.02 -3.38 2.60
C MET A 52 3.43 -3.41 3.21
N PHE A 53 3.64 -4.12 4.31
CA PHE A 53 4.93 -4.05 5.03
C PHE A 53 6.10 -4.63 4.22
N PRO A 54 5.96 -5.77 3.52
CA PRO A 54 7.04 -6.27 2.67
C PRO A 54 7.39 -5.33 1.52
N MET A 55 6.44 -4.52 1.04
CA MET A 55 6.70 -3.54 -0.02
C MET A 55 7.72 -2.48 0.39
N VAL A 56 7.73 -2.05 1.65
CA VAL A 56 8.70 -1.06 2.13
C VAL A 56 10.13 -1.57 1.93
N ILE A 57 10.35 -2.84 2.26
CA ILE A 57 11.66 -3.50 2.14
C ILE A 57 12.01 -3.68 0.66
N VAL A 58 11.10 -4.29 -0.11
CA VAL A 58 11.28 -4.57 -1.54
C VAL A 58 11.58 -3.30 -2.34
N LEU A 59 10.78 -2.25 -2.17
CA LEU A 59 10.94 -0.99 -2.88
C LEU A 59 12.16 -0.22 -2.38
N GLY A 60 12.52 -0.35 -1.10
CA GLY A 60 13.73 0.26 -0.54
C GLY A 60 14.98 -0.31 -1.19
N VAL A 61 15.08 -1.64 -1.28
CA VAL A 61 16.18 -2.32 -1.97
C VAL A 61 16.21 -1.90 -3.44
N ALA A 62 15.08 -1.96 -4.14
CA ALA A 62 14.99 -1.55 -5.53
C ALA A 62 15.41 -0.09 -5.76
N CYS A 63 15.09 0.82 -4.83
CA CYS A 63 15.52 2.21 -4.88
C CYS A 63 17.03 2.37 -4.69
N CYS A 64 17.66 1.60 -3.79
CA CYS A 64 19.10 1.62 -3.56
C CYS A 64 19.90 1.16 -4.78
N ILE A 65 19.44 0.10 -5.46
CA ILE A 65 20.12 -0.44 -6.66
C ILE A 65 19.57 0.13 -7.97
N SER A 66 18.59 1.04 -7.91
CA SER A 66 17.87 1.60 -9.06
C SER A 66 17.22 0.55 -9.99
N ASP A 67 16.74 -0.57 -9.43
CA ASP A 67 16.09 -1.64 -10.20
C ASP A 67 14.61 -1.33 -10.45
N THR A 68 14.31 -0.89 -11.67
CA THR A 68 12.92 -0.66 -12.09
C THR A 68 12.15 -1.94 -12.36
N SER A 69 12.79 -3.10 -12.48
CA SER A 69 12.14 -4.40 -12.74
C SER A 69 11.33 -4.92 -11.56
N VAL A 70 11.45 -4.28 -10.39
CA VAL A 70 10.67 -4.56 -9.17
C VAL A 70 9.16 -4.60 -9.42
N TRP A 71 8.67 -3.86 -10.42
CA TRP A 71 7.25 -3.85 -10.78
C TRP A 71 6.69 -5.25 -11.06
N ARG A 72 7.51 -6.20 -11.55
CA ARG A 72 7.07 -7.56 -11.93
C ARG A 72 6.47 -8.34 -10.76
N TYR A 73 6.98 -8.12 -9.55
CA TYR A 73 6.51 -8.80 -8.34
C TYR A 73 5.83 -7.85 -7.35
N ALA A 74 6.19 -6.56 -7.33
CA ALA A 74 5.49 -5.57 -6.53
C ALA A 74 4.07 -5.29 -7.04
N LEU A 75 3.83 -5.30 -8.36
CA LEU A 75 2.49 -5.03 -8.91
C LEU A 75 1.46 -6.11 -8.52
N PRO A 76 1.71 -7.43 -8.70
CA PRO A 76 0.78 -8.46 -8.21
C PRO A 76 0.50 -8.35 -6.71
N LEU A 77 1.52 -8.04 -5.91
CA LEU A 77 1.37 -7.83 -4.46
C LEU A 77 0.47 -6.62 -4.15
N ALA A 78 0.65 -5.52 -4.90
CA ALA A 78 -0.18 -4.33 -4.80
C ALA A 78 -1.65 -4.64 -5.12
N VAL A 79 -1.88 -5.40 -6.19
CA VAL A 79 -3.22 -5.79 -6.64
C VAL A 79 -3.93 -6.67 -5.62
N MET A 80 -3.23 -7.63 -5.01
CA MET A 80 -3.82 -8.44 -3.94
C MET A 80 -4.23 -7.59 -2.73
N GLY A 81 -3.34 -6.70 -2.27
CA GLY A 81 -3.67 -5.74 -1.22
C GLY A 81 -4.85 -4.83 -1.58
N TRP A 82 -4.89 -4.37 -2.83
CA TRP A 82 -5.99 -3.54 -3.36
C TRP A 82 -7.33 -4.26 -3.36
N LEU A 83 -7.38 -5.54 -3.77
CA LEU A 83 -8.62 -6.33 -3.76
C LEU A 83 -9.17 -6.50 -2.34
N ILE A 84 -8.29 -6.71 -1.36
CA ILE A 84 -8.67 -6.82 0.05
C ILE A 84 -9.13 -5.46 0.60
N ALA A 85 -8.46 -4.37 0.21
CA ALA A 85 -8.87 -3.01 0.57
C ALA A 85 -10.24 -2.65 -0.02
N LEU A 86 -10.49 -3.05 -1.27
CA LEU A 86 -11.78 -2.87 -1.92
C LEU A 86 -12.85 -3.64 -1.16
N TYR A 87 -12.65 -4.93 -0.91
CA TYR A 87 -13.58 -5.75 -0.14
C TYR A 87 -13.88 -5.14 1.24
N HIS A 88 -12.86 -4.66 1.94
CA HIS A 88 -13.02 -4.00 3.23
C HIS A 88 -13.85 -2.73 3.13
N ASN A 89 -13.66 -1.93 2.06
CA ASN A 89 -14.45 -0.73 1.83
C ASN A 89 -15.94 -1.05 1.55
N LEU A 90 -16.23 -2.11 0.78
CA LEU A 90 -17.60 -2.57 0.54
C LEU A 90 -18.29 -3.01 1.84
N LEU A 91 -17.58 -3.71 2.72
CA LEU A 91 -18.10 -4.09 4.04
C LEU A 91 -18.34 -2.87 4.92
N TYR A 92 -17.38 -1.93 4.98
CA TYR A 92 -17.48 -0.73 5.79
C TYR A 92 -18.70 0.14 5.41
N PHE A 93 -18.98 0.28 4.11
CA PHE A 93 -20.15 1.02 3.63
C PHE A 93 -21.46 0.23 3.62
N GLY A 94 -21.46 -1.02 4.13
CA GLY A 94 -22.67 -1.84 4.22
C GLY A 94 -23.20 -2.35 2.87
N LEU A 95 -22.38 -2.30 1.81
CA LEU A 95 -22.73 -2.88 0.51
C LEU A 95 -22.70 -4.40 0.54
N ILE A 96 -21.96 -4.98 1.49
CA ILE A 96 -21.85 -6.42 1.74
C ILE A 96 -22.17 -6.69 3.21
N PRO A 97 -22.90 -7.79 3.54
CA PRO A 97 -23.16 -8.13 4.93
C PRO A 97 -21.90 -8.59 5.68
N GLU A 98 -21.82 -8.16 6.94
CA GLU A 98 -20.78 -8.53 7.92
C GLU A 98 -20.57 -10.05 8.08
N SER A 99 -21.59 -10.86 7.78
CA SER A 99 -21.53 -12.33 7.89
C SER A 99 -20.55 -12.98 6.91
N ILE A 100 -20.09 -12.26 5.89
CA ILE A 100 -19.17 -12.76 4.85
C ILE A 100 -17.70 -12.46 5.21
N LYS A 101 -17.43 -11.82 6.35
CA LYS A 101 -16.04 -11.56 6.77
C LYS A 101 -15.31 -12.88 7.10
N PRO A 102 -13.98 -12.96 6.84
CA PRO A 102 -13.19 -14.10 7.28
C PRO A 102 -13.30 -14.29 8.80
N CYS A 103 -13.40 -15.55 9.25
CA CYS A 103 -13.32 -15.87 10.67
C CYS A 103 -12.00 -15.35 11.25
N GLY A 104 -12.07 -14.62 12.36
CA GLY A 104 -10.90 -14.07 13.03
C GLY A 104 -11.27 -13.48 14.38
N SER A 105 -10.28 -13.38 15.27
CA SER A 105 -10.36 -12.62 16.52
C SER A 105 -10.06 -11.15 16.26
N GLY A 106 -10.64 -10.25 17.06
CA GLY A 106 -10.37 -8.82 17.02
C GLY A 106 -11.62 -7.96 16.78
N PRO A 107 -11.45 -6.64 16.61
CA PRO A 107 -12.56 -5.71 16.47
C PRO A 107 -13.28 -5.82 15.12
N SER A 108 -14.48 -5.23 15.04
CA SER A 108 -15.30 -5.22 13.83
C SER A 108 -14.62 -4.49 12.66
N CYS A 109 -14.75 -5.02 11.44
CA CYS A 109 -14.24 -4.41 10.21
C CYS A 109 -15.09 -3.22 9.74
N SER A 110 -16.33 -3.09 10.21
CA SER A 110 -17.22 -1.95 9.91
C SER A 110 -17.46 -1.03 11.11
N GLY A 111 -16.70 -1.19 12.20
CA GLY A 111 -16.90 -0.41 13.42
C GLY A 111 -16.65 1.09 13.24
N ALA A 112 -17.30 1.93 14.04
CA ALA A 112 -17.14 3.38 14.01
C ALA A 112 -15.70 3.84 14.29
N ASP A 113 -14.95 3.03 15.06
CA ASP A 113 -13.54 3.27 15.43
C ASP A 113 -12.58 3.17 14.23
N MET A 114 -13.06 2.71 13.07
CA MET A 114 -12.31 2.62 11.80
C MET A 114 -12.15 3.98 11.09
N THR A 115 -12.42 5.09 11.78
CA THR A 115 -12.24 6.44 11.25
C THR A 115 -11.11 7.16 11.96
N ILE A 116 -10.26 7.84 11.17
CA ILE A 116 -9.16 8.66 11.68
C ILE A 116 -9.21 10.06 11.06
N LEU A 117 -8.45 11.01 11.60
CA LEU A 117 -8.31 12.37 11.05
C LEU A 117 -9.65 13.12 10.85
N GLY A 118 -10.58 13.00 11.80
CA GLY A 118 -11.85 13.74 11.76
C GLY A 118 -12.93 13.16 10.83
N GLY A 119 -12.83 11.87 10.49
CA GLY A 119 -13.89 11.12 9.80
C GLY A 119 -13.46 10.35 8.55
N ALA A 120 -12.17 10.32 8.22
CA ALA A 120 -11.66 9.57 7.08
C ALA A 120 -11.58 8.06 7.43
N PRO A 121 -12.29 7.16 6.71
CA PRO A 121 -12.22 5.74 6.99
C PRO A 121 -10.84 5.17 6.65
N LEU A 122 -10.23 4.43 7.59
CA LEU A 122 -9.01 3.67 7.37
C LEU A 122 -9.05 2.77 6.11
N PRO A 123 -10.15 2.05 5.82
CA PRO A 123 -10.25 1.23 4.60
C PRO A 123 -10.14 2.06 3.32
N LEU A 124 -10.70 3.27 3.31
CA LEU A 124 -10.66 4.17 2.16
C LEU A 124 -9.24 4.68 1.89
N LEU A 125 -8.52 5.06 2.95
CA LEU A 125 -7.12 5.49 2.86
C LEU A 125 -6.24 4.38 2.30
N SER A 126 -6.40 3.15 2.80
CA SER A 126 -5.68 1.97 2.31
C SER A 126 -5.94 1.71 0.82
N LEU A 127 -7.20 1.75 0.39
CA LEU A 127 -7.58 1.60 -1.01
C LEU A 127 -6.91 2.68 -1.90
N GLY A 128 -6.88 3.93 -1.43
CA GLY A 128 -6.21 5.04 -2.10
C GLY A 128 -4.70 4.78 -2.28
N VAL A 129 -4.02 4.35 -1.22
CA VAL A 129 -2.58 4.05 -1.27
C VAL A 129 -2.28 2.91 -2.25
N PHE A 130 -3.00 1.78 -2.16
CA PHE A 130 -2.79 0.66 -3.08
C PHE A 130 -3.08 1.06 -4.54
N SER A 131 -4.10 1.90 -4.78
CA SER A 131 -4.41 2.43 -6.12
C SER A 131 -3.25 3.25 -6.68
N LEU A 132 -2.65 4.10 -5.84
CA LEU A 132 -1.53 4.94 -6.23
C LEU A 132 -0.26 4.11 -6.48
N LEU A 133 0.00 3.07 -5.67
CA LEU A 133 1.09 2.12 -5.90
C LEU A 133 0.93 1.38 -7.24
N ILE A 134 -0.26 0.86 -7.53
CA ILE A 134 -0.58 0.22 -8.81
C ILE A 134 -0.33 1.18 -9.97
N LEU A 135 -0.79 2.43 -9.85
CA LEU A 135 -0.56 3.45 -10.88
C LEU A 135 0.94 3.68 -11.12
N LEU A 136 1.73 3.86 -10.06
CA LEU A 136 3.18 4.05 -10.18
C LEU A 136 3.87 2.84 -10.83
N PHE A 137 3.50 1.61 -10.46
CA PHE A 137 4.06 0.41 -11.07
C PHE A 137 3.65 0.24 -12.53
N VAL A 138 2.41 0.58 -12.90
CA VAL A 138 1.96 0.58 -14.31
C VAL A 138 2.72 1.63 -15.12
N LEU A 139 2.99 2.82 -14.54
CA LEU A 139 3.83 3.84 -15.18
C LEU A 139 5.27 3.38 -15.39
N ILE A 140 5.87 2.69 -14.41
CA ILE A 140 7.20 2.08 -14.57
C ILE A 140 7.15 1.01 -15.66
N ARG A 141 6.19 0.08 -15.63
CA ARG A 141 6.03 -0.97 -16.63
C ARG A 141 5.94 -0.40 -18.05
N ARG A 142 5.12 0.63 -18.26
CA ARG A 142 4.94 1.26 -19.59
C ARG A 142 6.20 1.97 -20.10
N ARG A 143 7.07 2.46 -19.21
CA ARG A 143 8.27 3.23 -19.59
C ARG A 143 9.52 2.40 -19.80
N PHE A 144 9.63 1.23 -19.16
CA PHE A 144 10.86 0.43 -19.13
C PHE A 144 10.71 -0.97 -19.73
N THR A 145 9.53 -1.30 -20.27
CA THR A 145 9.26 -2.61 -20.92
C THR A 145 8.83 -2.46 -22.39
N LEU A 146 8.89 -1.24 -22.94
CA LEU A 146 8.69 -0.91 -24.36
C LEU A 146 9.99 -0.29 -24.88
#